data_AF-A0A3D3DVP7-F1
#
_entry.id   AF-A0A3D3DVP7-F1
#
_cell.length_a   1.000
_cell.length_b   1.000
_cell.length_c   1.000
_cell.angle_alpha   90.00
_cell.angle_beta   90.00
_cell.angle_gamma   90.00
#
_symmetry.space_group_name_H-M   'P 1'
#
loop_
_entity.id
_entity.type
_entity.pdbx_description
1 polymer ?
#
loop_
_entity_poly.entity_id
_entity_poly.type
_entity_poly.pdbx_seq_one_letter_code
_entity_poly.pdbx_strand_id
1 'polypeptide(L)'
;MTAKRVYGYLAEFKSASALYKAAEKVRDAGHKKWDCYSPYPIHGLDNAMGMKKSILPYLVFFGGTLGIITAFCLAYATQVVLYPTIVQAKPANIFTTAAFFPIMFELTILFSGFTTLFGLLALMGLPRLNHPLFETL
;
A
#
# COMPACT_ATOMS: atom_id res chain seq x y z
N MET A 1 -33.10 -26.13 13.53
CA MET A 1 -31.68 -26.40 13.84
C MET A 1 -30.83 -25.73 12.77
N THR A 2 -30.27 -24.55 13.06
CA THR A 2 -29.47 -23.80 12.10
C THR A 2 -28.03 -24.31 12.16
N ALA A 3 -27.59 -25.07 11.15
CA ALA A 3 -26.23 -25.57 11.09
C ALA A 3 -25.23 -24.41 11.03
N LYS A 4 -24.38 -24.27 12.05
CA LYS A 4 -23.31 -23.27 12.08
C LYS A 4 -22.33 -23.58 10.94
N ARG A 5 -22.20 -22.68 9.95
CA ARG A 5 -21.21 -22.84 8.87
C ARG A 5 -19.81 -22.79 9.46
N VAL A 6 -19.02 -23.84 9.25
CA VAL A 6 -17.61 -23.88 9.64
C VAL A 6 -16.83 -22.95 8.71
N TYR A 7 -16.18 -21.93 9.27
CA TYR A 7 -15.35 -20.97 8.50
C TYR A 7 -14.00 -21.58 8.11
N GLY A 8 -13.38 -22.35 9.01
CA GLY A 8 -12.09 -23.00 8.77
C GLY A 8 -11.59 -23.77 9.99
N TYR A 9 -10.42 -24.39 9.84
CA TYR A 9 -9.68 -25.05 10.92
C TYR A 9 -8.52 -24.15 11.37
N LEU A 10 -8.20 -24.18 12.66
CA LEU A 10 -7.11 -23.42 13.27
C LEU A 10 -6.07 -24.37 13.86
N ALA A 11 -4.80 -24.01 13.73
CA ALA A 11 -3.68 -24.72 14.35
C ALA A 11 -2.77 -23.71 15.05
N GLU A 12 -2.48 -23.94 16.33
CA GLU A 12 -1.59 -23.11 17.12
C GLU A 12 -0.17 -23.68 17.12
N PHE A 13 0.83 -22.82 16.93
CA PHE A 13 2.23 -23.20 16.90
C PHE A 13 3.01 -22.43 17.98
N LYS A 14 3.81 -23.16 18.78
CA LYS A 14 4.62 -22.56 19.85
C LYS A 14 5.84 -21.78 19.37
N SER A 15 6.26 -21.96 18.11
CA SER A 15 7.44 -21.28 17.54
C SER A 15 7.21 -20.84 16.09
N ALA A 16 7.84 -19.73 15.70
CA ALA A 16 7.84 -19.25 14.32
C ALA A 16 8.44 -20.28 13.34
N SER A 17 9.45 -21.05 13.77
CA SER A 17 10.04 -22.12 12.95
C SER A 17 9.07 -23.27 12.69
N ALA A 18 8.22 -23.61 13.66
CA ALA A 18 7.18 -24.63 13.48
C ALA A 18 6.08 -24.12 12.53
N LEU A 19 5.66 -22.86 12.67
CA LEU A 19 4.72 -22.22 11.75
C LEU A 19 5.27 -22.17 10.32
N TYR A 20 6.54 -21.80 10.14
CA TYR A 20 7.19 -21.74 8.83
C TYR A 20 7.16 -23.11 8.12
N LYS A 21 7.58 -24.18 8.82
CA LYS A 21 7.56 -25.54 8.27
C LYS A 21 6.13 -26.03 8.00
N ALA A 22 5.16 -25.61 8.80
CA ALA A 22 3.76 -25.93 8.56
C ALA A 22 3.24 -25.22 7.30
N ALA A 23 3.58 -23.95 7.10
CA ALA A 23 3.22 -23.19 5.91
C ALA A 23 3.74 -23.86 4.63
N GLU A 24 4.99 -24.34 4.62
CA GLU A 24 5.54 -25.08 3.47
C GLU A 24 4.73 -26.36 3.18
N LYS A 25 4.40 -27.14 4.21
CA LYS A 25 3.60 -28.37 4.04
C LYS A 25 2.20 -28.07 3.51
N VAL A 26 1.55 -27.01 3.99
CA VAL A 26 0.20 -26.62 3.55
C VAL A 26 0.22 -26.13 2.10
N ARG A 27 1.24 -25.36 1.73
CA ARG A 27 1.49 -24.94 0.34
C ARG A 27 1.69 -26.16 -0.56
N ASP A 28 2.57 -27.08 -0.18
CA ASP A 28 2.94 -28.26 -0.97
C ASP A 28 1.77 -29.27 -1.09
N ALA A 29 0.88 -29.30 -0.09
CA ALA A 29 -0.39 -30.02 -0.15
C ALA A 29 -1.42 -29.39 -1.11
N GLY A 30 -1.12 -28.24 -1.72
CA GLY A 30 -1.94 -27.61 -2.76
C GLY A 30 -3.14 -26.82 -2.23
N HIS A 31 -3.19 -26.52 -0.92
CA HIS A 31 -4.24 -25.67 -0.38
C HIS A 31 -4.08 -24.23 -0.87
N LYS A 32 -5.19 -23.62 -1.31
CA LYS A 32 -5.21 -22.25 -1.86
C LYS A 32 -5.89 -21.21 -0.98
N LYS A 33 -6.70 -21.64 0.00
CA LYS A 33 -7.47 -20.77 0.89
C LYS A 33 -7.07 -21.01 2.34
N TRP A 34 -5.98 -20.36 2.74
CA TRP A 34 -5.44 -20.40 4.09
C TRP A 34 -4.57 -19.17 4.32
N ASP A 35 -4.31 -18.85 5.58
CA ASP A 35 -3.50 -17.70 5.98
C ASP A 35 -2.71 -18.03 7.25
N CYS A 36 -1.61 -17.33 7.48
CA CYS A 36 -0.77 -17.47 8.66
C CYS A 36 -0.80 -16.18 9.48
N TYR A 37 -1.33 -16.28 10.70
CA TYR A 37 -1.33 -15.17 11.65
C TYR A 37 -0.11 -15.26 12.57
N SER A 38 0.70 -14.19 12.60
CA SER A 38 1.85 -14.05 13.48
C SER A 38 1.86 -12.65 14.09
N PRO A 39 2.21 -12.48 15.38
CA PRO A 39 2.26 -11.16 16.02
C PRO A 39 3.42 -10.28 15.53
N TYR A 40 4.36 -10.85 14.77
CA TYR A 40 5.49 -10.14 14.17
C TYR A 40 5.81 -10.71 12.77
N PRO A 41 6.46 -9.93 11.89
CA PRO A 41 6.87 -10.42 10.58
C PRO A 41 7.93 -11.51 10.71
N ILE A 42 7.64 -12.68 10.12
CA ILE A 42 8.58 -13.80 10.04
C ILE A 42 9.27 -13.72 8.68
N HIS A 43 10.59 -13.55 8.68
CA HIS A 43 11.37 -13.46 7.44
C HIS A 43 11.17 -14.70 6.56
N GLY A 44 10.81 -14.47 5.30
CA GLY A 44 10.63 -15.54 4.31
C GLY A 44 9.30 -16.29 4.40
N LEU A 45 8.41 -15.97 5.34
CA LEU A 45 7.10 -16.60 5.44
C LEU A 45 6.29 -16.43 4.14
N ASP A 46 6.38 -15.29 3.48
CA ASP A 46 5.72 -15.03 2.19
C ASP A 46 6.15 -16.05 1.12
N ASN A 47 7.44 -16.42 1.10
CA ASN A 47 7.97 -17.43 0.19
C ASN A 47 7.54 -18.85 0.60
N ALA A 48 7.51 -19.13 1.91
CA ALA A 48 6.99 -20.39 2.44
C ALA A 48 5.51 -20.59 2.12
N MET A 49 4.72 -19.52 2.13
CA MET A 49 3.31 -19.49 1.73
C MET A 49 3.12 -19.51 0.21
N GLY A 50 4.15 -19.16 -0.57
CA GLY A 50 4.06 -19.03 -2.02
C GLY A 50 3.23 -17.82 -2.46
N MET A 51 3.25 -16.74 -1.67
CA MET A 51 2.50 -15.52 -1.99
C MET A 51 3.12 -14.78 -3.18
N LYS A 52 2.25 -14.16 -3.99
CA LYS A 52 2.69 -13.29 -5.08
C LYS A 52 3.05 -11.91 -4.53
N LYS A 53 3.92 -11.21 -5.26
CA LYS A 53 4.24 -9.80 -4.95
C LYS A 53 2.96 -8.96 -4.97
N SER A 54 2.86 -8.04 -4.02
CA SER A 54 1.74 -7.10 -3.93
C SER A 54 1.72 -6.15 -5.13
N ILE A 55 0.52 -5.77 -5.56
CA ILE A 55 0.29 -4.74 -6.59
C ILE A 55 0.44 -3.31 -6.04
N LEU A 56 0.55 -3.16 -4.72
CA LEU A 56 0.64 -1.87 -4.03
C LEU A 56 1.75 -0.95 -4.58
N PRO A 57 2.99 -1.40 -4.86
CA PRO A 57 4.04 -0.52 -5.36
C PRO A 57 3.68 0.15 -6.69
N TYR A 58 2.95 -0.54 -7.57
CA TYR A 58 2.48 0.03 -8.82
C TYR A 58 1.43 1.12 -8.59
N LEU A 59 0.49 0.89 -7.67
CA LEU A 59 -0.49 1.91 -7.30
C LEU A 59 0.20 3.17 -6.78
N VAL A 60 1.17 3.01 -5.87
CA VAL A 60 1.93 4.13 -5.29
C VAL A 60 2.71 4.88 -6.35
N PHE A 61 3.32 4.18 -7.33
CA PHE A 61 4.00 4.82 -8.45
C PHE A 61 3.08 5.72 -9.28
N PHE A 62 1.88 5.25 -9.62
CA PHE A 62 0.90 6.07 -10.33
C PHE A 62 0.36 7.22 -9.48
N GLY A 63 0.18 6.99 -8.18
CA GLY A 63 -0.17 8.05 -7.22
C GLY A 63 0.87 9.16 -7.17
N GLY A 64 2.15 8.83 -7.04
CA GLY A 64 3.24 9.81 -7.08
C GLY A 64 3.35 10.53 -8.42
N THR A 65 3.16 9.82 -9.53
CA THR A 65 3.13 10.42 -10.87
C THR A 65 1.98 11.43 -11.03
N LEU A 66 0.81 11.13 -10.48
CA LEU A 66 -0.29 12.09 -10.44
C LEU A 66 0.05 13.31 -9.56
N GLY A 67 0.75 13.08 -8.43
CA GLY A 67 1.24 14.13 -7.54
C GLY A 67 2.18 15.12 -8.23
N ILE A 68 3.20 14.64 -8.95
CA ILE A 68 4.14 15.52 -9.66
C ILE A 68 3.45 16.30 -10.79
N ILE A 69 2.55 15.66 -11.55
CA ILE A 69 1.78 16.33 -12.61
C ILE A 69 0.90 17.42 -12.01
N THR A 70 0.19 17.12 -10.93
CA THR A 70 -0.68 18.08 -10.23
C THR A 70 0.11 19.28 -9.72
N ALA A 71 1.29 19.03 -9.13
CA ALA A 71 2.15 20.08 -8.62
C ALA A 71 2.70 21.00 -9.71
N PHE A 72 3.16 20.39 -10.81
CA PHE A 72 3.63 21.14 -11.96
C PHE A 72 2.51 21.99 -12.57
N CYS A 73 1.33 21.39 -12.81
CA CYS A 73 0.17 22.10 -13.32
C CYS A 73 -0.25 23.25 -12.39
N LEU A 74 -0.30 23.03 -11.08
CA LEU A 74 -0.66 24.06 -10.10
C LEU A 74 0.33 25.23 -10.09
N ALA A 75 1.64 24.92 -10.02
CA ALA A 75 2.68 25.94 -9.99
C ALA A 75 2.74 26.72 -11.31
N TYR A 76 2.67 26.03 -12.44
CA TYR A 76 2.69 26.65 -13.76
C TYR A 76 1.43 27.49 -14.02
N ALA A 77 0.24 26.97 -13.71
CA ALA A 77 -1.01 27.69 -13.91
C ALA A 77 -1.05 28.99 -13.09
N THR A 78 -0.61 28.95 -11.83
CA THR A 78 -0.64 30.13 -10.97
C THR A 78 0.43 31.16 -11.36
N GLN A 79 1.67 30.72 -11.59
CA GLN A 79 2.83 31.61 -11.78
C GLN A 79 3.05 32.07 -13.22
N VAL A 80 2.44 31.42 -14.22
CA VAL A 80 2.63 31.75 -15.64
C VAL A 80 1.33 32.15 -16.31
N VAL A 81 0.24 31.43 -16.05
CA VAL A 81 -1.03 31.62 -16.78
C VAL A 81 -1.93 32.64 -16.10
N LEU A 82 -2.20 32.48 -14.80
CA LEU A 82 -3.19 33.26 -14.06
C LEU A 82 -2.62 34.59 -13.57
N TYR A 83 -1.47 34.56 -12.89
CA TYR A 83 -0.86 35.76 -12.33
C TYR A 83 0.67 35.73 -12.47
N PRO A 84 1.20 36.13 -13.63
CA PRO A 84 2.63 36.11 -13.88
C PRO A 84 3.35 37.08 -12.95
N THR A 85 4.04 36.54 -11.95
CA THR A 85 4.72 37.32 -10.92
C THR A 85 6.21 37.35 -11.21
N ILE A 86 6.73 38.51 -11.63
CA ILE A 86 8.17 38.71 -11.85
C ILE A 86 8.77 39.26 -10.55
N VAL A 87 9.44 38.39 -9.79
CA VAL A 87 10.16 38.76 -8.56
C VAL A 87 11.66 38.68 -8.80
N GLN A 88 12.41 39.73 -8.44
CA GLN A 88 13.88 39.79 -8.62
C GLN A 88 14.34 39.53 -10.06
N ALA A 89 13.60 40.04 -11.06
CA ALA A 89 13.86 39.83 -12.49
C ALA A 89 13.87 38.34 -12.93
N LYS A 90 13.34 37.43 -12.10
CA LYS A 90 13.24 36.02 -12.46
C LYS A 90 12.14 35.84 -13.50
N PRO A 91 12.41 35.14 -14.62
CA PRO A 91 11.46 35.09 -15.71
C PRO A 91 10.26 34.21 -15.34
N ALA A 92 9.04 34.73 -15.51
CA ALA A 92 7.80 33.99 -15.27
C ALA A 92 7.47 33.05 -16.45
N ASN A 93 8.41 32.16 -16.77
CA ASN A 93 8.32 31.20 -17.86
C ASN A 93 8.86 29.83 -17.40
N ILE A 94 8.96 28.88 -18.33
CA ILE A 94 9.35 27.49 -18.02
C ILE A 94 10.72 27.37 -17.31
N PHE A 95 11.59 28.36 -17.41
CA PHE A 95 12.89 28.37 -16.74
C PHE A 95 12.80 28.55 -15.22
N THR A 96 11.64 28.97 -14.69
CA THR A 96 11.38 29.05 -13.24
C THR A 96 10.96 27.70 -12.63
N THR A 97 10.85 26.63 -13.41
CA THR A 97 10.48 25.28 -12.91
C THR A 97 11.36 24.79 -11.75
N ALA A 98 12.65 25.16 -11.73
CA ALA A 98 13.55 24.82 -10.61
C ALA A 98 13.08 25.41 -9.26
N ALA A 99 12.41 26.57 -9.26
CA ALA A 99 11.84 27.17 -8.05
C ALA A 99 10.62 26.39 -7.52
N PHE A 100 9.95 25.61 -8.37
CA PHE A 100 8.79 24.80 -8.00
C PHE A 100 9.16 23.41 -7.52
N PHE A 101 10.45 23.05 -7.56
CA PHE A 101 10.93 21.72 -7.17
C PHE A 101 10.49 21.30 -5.75
N PRO A 102 10.56 22.17 -4.71
CA PRO A 102 10.05 21.80 -3.39
C PRO A 102 8.56 21.42 -3.41
N ILE A 103 7.73 22.20 -4.11
CA ILE A 103 6.29 21.93 -4.22
C ILE A 103 6.03 20.61 -4.97
N MET A 104 6.76 20.38 -6.06
CA MET A 104 6.68 19.13 -6.83
C MET A 104 7.04 17.91 -5.99
N PHE A 105 8.11 18.01 -5.19
CA PHE A 105 8.55 16.96 -4.28
C PHE A 105 7.50 16.66 -3.21
N GLU A 106 7.01 17.68 -2.51
CA GLU A 106 6.04 17.53 -1.42
C GLU A 106 4.72 16.91 -1.90
N LEU A 107 4.16 17.38 -3.02
CA LEU A 107 2.92 16.81 -3.56
C LEU A 107 3.10 15.38 -4.07
N THR A 108 4.28 15.06 -4.61
CA THR A 108 4.61 13.67 -5.01
C THR A 108 4.57 12.75 -3.79
N ILE A 109 5.19 13.16 -2.68
CA ILE A 109 5.19 12.38 -1.43
C ILE A 109 3.78 12.30 -0.85
N LEU A 110 3.03 13.41 -0.82
CA LEU A 110 1.68 13.45 -0.28
C LEU A 110 0.74 12.48 -1.01
N PHE A 111 0.71 12.52 -2.35
CA PHE A 111 -0.13 11.61 -3.14
C PHE A 111 0.34 10.16 -3.04
N SER A 112 1.66 9.92 -3.01
CA SER A 112 2.22 8.58 -2.77
C SER A 112 1.81 8.04 -1.41
N GLY A 113 1.85 8.87 -0.36
CA GLY A 113 1.46 8.52 1.00
C GLY A 113 -0.02 8.16 1.11
N PHE A 114 -0.91 8.99 0.55
CA PHE A 114 -2.34 8.67 0.52
C PHE A 114 -2.64 7.40 -0.28
N THR A 115 -2.01 7.25 -1.45
CA THR A 115 -2.19 6.04 -2.26
C THR A 115 -1.68 4.80 -1.54
N THR A 116 -0.60 4.92 -0.76
CA THR A 116 -0.08 3.83 0.08
C THR A 116 -1.08 3.48 1.18
N LEU A 117 -1.58 4.46 1.92
CA LEU A 117 -2.51 4.25 3.02
C LEU A 117 -3.81 3.61 2.53
N PHE A 118 -4.49 4.24 1.56
CA PHE A 118 -5.77 3.75 1.05
C PHE A 118 -5.60 2.45 0.25
N GLY A 119 -4.50 2.30 -0.50
CA GLY A 119 -4.18 1.08 -1.22
C GLY A 119 -3.95 -0.10 -0.29
N LEU A 120 -3.20 0.10 0.80
CA LEU A 120 -2.96 -0.95 1.80
C LEU A 120 -4.27 -1.38 2.47
N LEU A 121 -5.08 -0.41 2.92
CA LEU A 121 -6.36 -0.70 3.57
C LEU A 121 -7.30 -1.47 2.62
N ALA A 122 -7.41 -1.04 1.37
CA ALA A 122 -8.26 -1.69 0.37
C ALA A 122 -7.79 -3.12 0.05
N LEU A 123 -6.48 -3.34 -0.12
CA LEU A 123 -5.92 -4.66 -0.45
C LEU A 123 -6.02 -5.66 0.70
N MET A 124 -5.94 -5.18 1.94
CA MET A 124 -6.16 -6.01 3.14
C MET A 124 -7.66 -6.21 3.46
N GLY A 125 -8.56 -5.51 2.75
CA GLY A 125 -9.99 -5.54 3.02
C GLY A 125 -10.38 -4.87 4.35
N LEU A 126 -9.60 -3.89 4.79
CA LEU A 126 -9.89 -3.05 5.94
C LEU A 126 -10.69 -1.81 5.50
N PRO A 127 -11.63 -1.27 6.31
CA PRO A 127 -11.95 -1.61 7.69
C PRO A 127 -12.86 -2.83 7.81
N ARG A 128 -12.36 -3.88 8.46
CA ARG A 128 -13.12 -5.10 8.76
C ARG A 128 -13.20 -5.26 10.27
N LEU A 129 -14.30 -4.77 10.84
CA LEU A 129 -14.50 -4.75 12.30
C LEU A 129 -14.78 -6.16 12.87
N ASN A 130 -15.44 -7.02 12.09
CA ASN A 130 -15.74 -8.40 12.48
C ASN A 130 -15.12 -9.39 11.49
N HIS A 131 -14.30 -10.31 11.99
CA HIS A 131 -13.79 -11.45 11.24
C HIS A 131 -14.29 -12.74 11.90
N PRO A 132 -14.92 -13.69 11.17
CA PRO A 132 -15.45 -14.93 11.75
C PRO A 132 -14.42 -15.80 12.49
N LEU A 133 -13.12 -15.56 12.28
CA LEU A 133 -12.04 -16.23 13.03
C LEU A 133 -11.99 -15.81 14.51
N PHE A 134 -12.41 -14.59 14.83
CA PHE A 134 -12.37 -14.06 16.20
C PHE A 134 -13.66 -14.35 16.98
N GLU A 135 -14.70 -14.90 16.33
CA GLU A 135 -15.97 -15.24 17.00
C GLU A 135 -15.94 -16.61 17.70
N THR A 136 -14.89 -17.42 17.48
CA THR A 136 -14.81 -18.81 17.96
C THR A 136 -13.62 -19.10 18.88
N LEU A 137 -12.80 -18.08 19.19
CA LEU A 137 -11.80 -18.11 20.27
C LEU A 137 -12.47 -17.67 21.57
#